data_AF-A0A9P5JBH8-F1
#
_entry.id   AF-A0A9P5JBH8-F1
#
_cell.length_a   1.000
_cell.length_b   1.000
_cell.length_c   1.000
_cell.angle_alpha   90.00
_cell.angle_beta   90.00
_cell.angle_gamma   90.00
#
_symmetry.space_group_name_H-M   'P 1'
#
loop_
_entity.id
_entity.type
_entity.pdbx_description
1 polymer ?
#
loop_
_entity_poly.entity_id
_entity_poly.type
_entity_poly.pdbx_seq_one_letter_code
_entity_poly.pdbx_strand_id
1 'polypeptide(L)'
;MARRHPVVIDLTGSDDEGPYPKREQARISTATAIPTGFNLKPATDELKLAIRSANIGRLQGSVLSLCDKIPGATQLLSQMLLVPPARAPTAPIVVNALHGNKRRLVPRWATCINCELEFDVSDNDDDTACEYHRGHIDVDWSSGTWADWDEDCHGPMDTEENQDEYPDGFKWTCCDTTKGSMYCGYDRATGEEFERDGCRVGRHQTGAEGSKKRRIY
;
A
#
# COMPACT_ATOMS: atom_id res chain seq x y z
N MET A 1 -45.49 22.88 -41.70
CA MET A 1 -44.85 23.89 -40.83
C MET A 1 -45.00 23.45 -39.39
N ALA A 2 -44.04 22.68 -38.87
CA ALA A 2 -44.04 22.24 -37.47
C ALA A 2 -43.11 23.16 -36.67
N ARG A 3 -43.68 23.87 -35.69
CA ARG A 3 -42.96 24.79 -34.81
C ARG A 3 -42.07 23.99 -33.86
N ARG A 4 -40.77 24.24 -33.89
CA ARG A 4 -39.82 23.77 -32.88
C ARG A 4 -40.06 24.56 -31.58
N HIS A 5 -40.42 23.87 -30.52
CA HIS A 5 -40.36 24.42 -29.16
C HIS A 5 -38.89 24.42 -28.70
N PRO A 6 -38.40 25.49 -28.06
CA PRO A 6 -37.05 25.52 -27.51
C PRO A 6 -36.98 24.63 -26.26
N VAL A 7 -36.03 23.70 -26.23
CA VAL A 7 -35.66 22.96 -25.02
C VAL A 7 -34.88 23.93 -24.13
N VAL A 8 -35.49 24.29 -23.01
CA VAL A 8 -34.84 24.99 -21.90
C VAL A 8 -33.92 23.97 -21.23
N ILE A 9 -32.62 24.24 -21.21
CA ILE A 9 -31.66 23.42 -20.46
C ILE A 9 -31.74 23.89 -19.00
N ASP A 10 -32.33 23.05 -18.17
CA ASP A 10 -32.27 23.17 -16.71
C ASP A 10 -30.85 22.83 -16.26
N LEU A 11 -30.15 23.82 -15.66
CA LEU A 11 -28.80 23.69 -15.13
C LEU A 11 -28.82 23.51 -13.61
N THR A 12 -29.75 22.72 -13.08
CA THR A 12 -29.74 22.36 -11.66
C THR A 12 -29.96 20.87 -11.45
N GLY A 13 -28.90 20.18 -11.04
CA GLY A 13 -28.98 18.86 -10.41
C GLY A 13 -28.39 17.71 -11.22
N SER A 14 -27.09 17.52 -11.09
CA SER A 14 -26.50 16.18 -11.11
C SER A 14 -25.17 16.23 -10.36
N ASP A 15 -25.24 15.97 -9.05
CA ASP A 15 -24.12 15.38 -8.34
C ASP A 15 -23.89 14.01 -8.98
N ASP A 16 -23.02 13.98 -9.99
CA ASP A 16 -22.56 12.76 -10.64
C ASP A 16 -21.60 12.06 -9.67
N GLU A 17 -22.20 11.30 -8.75
CA GLU A 17 -21.54 10.22 -8.03
C GLU A 17 -21.09 9.19 -9.07
N GLY A 18 -19.93 9.43 -9.68
CA GLY A 18 -19.24 8.45 -10.52
C GLY A 18 -19.06 7.13 -9.77
N PRO A 19 -18.88 6.00 -10.48
CA PRO A 19 -18.96 4.66 -9.90
C PRO A 19 -17.66 4.34 -9.15
N TYR A 20 -17.38 5.06 -8.08
CA TYR A 20 -16.48 4.59 -7.05
C TYR A 20 -17.12 3.33 -6.45
N PRO A 21 -16.46 2.16 -6.50
CA PRO A 21 -16.86 1.08 -5.63
C PRO A 21 -16.79 1.64 -4.21
N LYS A 22 -17.95 1.67 -3.54
CA LYS A 22 -18.07 2.00 -2.12
C LYS A 22 -16.97 1.22 -1.41
N ARG A 23 -16.00 1.96 -0.88
CA ARG A 23 -14.90 1.46 -0.05
C ARG A 23 -15.43 0.31 0.79
N GLU A 24 -15.16 -0.92 0.34
CA GLU A 24 -15.52 -2.10 1.11
C GLU A 24 -14.68 -1.93 2.37
N GLN A 25 -15.38 -1.64 3.46
CA GLN A 25 -14.78 -1.54 4.77
C GLN A 25 -14.11 -2.88 4.97
N ALA A 26 -12.79 -2.90 4.77
CA ALA A 26 -11.95 -4.04 5.06
C ALA A 26 -12.47 -4.62 6.37
N ARG A 27 -12.98 -5.85 6.29
CA ARG A 27 -13.58 -6.52 7.43
C ARG A 27 -12.53 -6.47 8.53
N ILE A 28 -12.76 -5.61 9.50
CA ILE A 28 -11.95 -5.51 10.70
C ILE A 28 -12.06 -6.89 11.33
N SER A 29 -11.02 -7.69 11.09
CA SER A 29 -10.91 -9.03 11.63
C SER A 29 -11.06 -8.89 13.14
N THR A 30 -12.01 -9.66 13.66
CA THR A 30 -12.61 -9.52 14.98
C THR A 30 -11.57 -9.27 16.07
N ALA A 31 -11.83 -8.22 16.84
CA ALA A 31 -11.08 -7.78 18.01
C ALA A 31 -10.45 -8.93 18.80
N THR A 32 -9.12 -8.97 18.84
CA THR A 32 -8.41 -9.65 19.92
C THR A 32 -8.76 -8.91 21.21
N ALA A 33 -9.54 -9.54 22.08
CA ALA A 33 -10.00 -8.94 23.32
C ALA A 33 -8.79 -8.47 24.17
N ILE A 34 -8.66 -7.15 24.30
CA ILE A 34 -7.72 -6.51 25.22
C ILE A 34 -8.12 -6.93 26.65
N PRO A 35 -7.19 -7.29 27.54
CA PRO A 35 -7.52 -7.56 28.94
C PRO A 35 -8.19 -6.32 29.55
N THR A 36 -9.50 -6.40 29.80
CA THR A 36 -10.39 -5.35 30.31
C THR A 36 -10.22 -5.17 31.82
N GLY A 37 -9.00 -4.84 32.25
CA GLY A 37 -8.67 -4.66 33.67
C GLY A 37 -8.57 -3.21 34.15
N PHE A 38 -8.68 -2.22 33.26
CA PHE A 38 -8.51 -0.81 33.63
C PHE A 38 -9.66 0.04 33.08
N ASN A 39 -10.34 0.77 33.97
CA ASN A 39 -11.34 1.79 33.62
C ASN A 39 -10.61 2.99 32.98
N LEU A 40 -10.25 2.83 31.70
CA LEU A 40 -9.58 3.85 30.93
C LEU A 40 -10.63 4.79 30.35
N LYS A 41 -10.58 6.06 30.75
CA LYS A 41 -11.35 7.11 30.09
C LYS A 41 -10.87 7.24 28.64
N PRO A 42 -11.77 7.50 27.68
CA PRO A 42 -11.38 7.74 26.30
C PRO A 42 -10.47 8.97 26.22
N ALA A 43 -9.58 9.00 25.23
CA ALA A 43 -8.75 10.16 24.95
C ALA A 43 -9.62 11.39 24.64
N THR A 44 -9.25 12.54 25.20
CA THR A 44 -9.92 13.82 24.89
C THR A 44 -9.64 14.25 23.45
N ASP A 45 -10.47 15.14 22.92
CA ASP A 45 -10.32 15.60 21.53
C ASP A 45 -9.07 16.47 21.34
N GLU A 46 -8.67 17.23 22.37
CA GLU A 46 -7.42 17.99 22.38
C GLU A 46 -6.22 17.06 22.28
N LEU A 47 -6.24 15.92 22.99
CA LEU A 47 -5.18 14.91 22.93
C LEU A 47 -5.14 14.25 21.54
N LYS A 48 -6.28 13.90 20.96
CA LYS A 48 -6.35 13.34 19.59
C LYS A 48 -5.80 14.33 18.56
N LEU A 49 -6.12 15.61 18.68
CA LEU A 49 -5.61 16.66 17.80
C LEU A 49 -4.09 16.81 17.93
N ALA A 50 -3.58 16.84 19.17
CA ALA A 50 -2.14 16.89 19.42
C ALA A 50 -1.39 15.69 18.82
N ILE A 51 -1.94 14.48 18.91
CA ILE A 51 -1.35 13.28 18.30
C ILE A 51 -1.33 13.39 16.76
N ARG A 52 -2.44 13.79 16.12
CA ARG A 52 -2.54 13.88 14.66
C ARG A 52 -1.68 14.98 14.05
N SER A 53 -1.44 16.05 14.79
CA SER A 53 -0.63 17.21 14.34
C SER A 53 0.85 17.10 14.72
N ALA A 54 1.21 16.16 15.59
CA ALA A 54 2.61 15.93 15.94
C ALA A 54 3.38 15.40 14.73
N ASN A 55 4.61 15.89 14.54
CA ASN A 55 5.52 15.26 13.60
C ASN A 55 5.93 13.86 14.09
N ILE A 56 6.37 13.02 13.15
CA ILE A 56 6.69 11.62 13.41
C ILE A 56 7.74 11.43 14.51
N GLY A 57 8.77 12.27 14.55
CA GLY A 57 9.84 12.17 15.56
C GLY A 57 9.34 12.44 16.97
N ARG A 58 8.46 13.44 17.16
CA ARG A 58 7.82 13.73 18.45
C ARG A 58 6.89 12.59 18.89
N LEU A 59 6.15 12.01 17.94
CA LEU A 59 5.27 10.88 18.23
C LEU A 59 6.08 9.65 18.67
N GLN A 60 7.11 9.28 17.89
CA GLN A 60 8.02 8.18 18.23
C GLN A 60 8.69 8.39 19.58
N GLY A 61 9.25 9.58 19.83
CA GLY A 61 9.88 9.90 21.11
C GLY A 61 8.90 9.83 22.30
N SER A 62 7.65 10.24 22.10
CA SER A 62 6.61 10.12 23.13
C SER A 62 6.24 8.67 23.42
N VAL A 63 6.10 7.83 22.38
CA VAL A 63 5.82 6.40 22.52
C VAL A 63 6.96 5.68 23.24
N LEU A 64 8.21 5.96 22.88
CA LEU A 64 9.39 5.40 23.56
C LEU A 64 9.43 5.80 25.05
N SER A 65 9.19 7.09 25.34
CA SER A 65 9.11 7.61 26.71
C SER A 65 7.98 6.93 27.53
N LEU A 66 6.85 6.59 26.90
CA LEU A 66 5.78 5.82 27.55
C LEU A 66 6.23 4.39 27.86
N CYS A 67 6.93 3.71 26.96
CA CYS A 67 7.48 2.38 27.20
C CYS A 67 8.45 2.36 28.40
N ASP A 68 9.34 3.36 28.50
CA ASP A 68 10.33 3.45 29.58
C ASP A 68 9.69 3.68 30.95
N LYS A 69 8.59 4.44 30.99
CA LYS A 69 7.97 4.89 32.25
C LYS A 69 6.80 4.04 32.71
N ILE A 70 6.12 3.35 31.79
CA ILE A 70 4.86 2.64 32.07
C ILE A 70 5.00 1.20 31.57
N PRO A 71 5.24 0.22 32.47
CA PRO A 71 5.37 -1.19 32.08
C PRO A 71 4.16 -1.73 31.30
N GLY A 72 2.95 -1.29 31.66
CA GLY A 72 1.73 -1.64 30.93
C GLY A 72 1.72 -1.12 29.49
N ALA A 73 2.31 0.05 29.23
CA ALA A 73 2.45 0.58 27.88
C ALA A 73 3.40 -0.29 27.05
N THR A 74 4.54 -0.70 27.62
CA THR A 74 5.46 -1.65 26.97
C THR A 74 4.78 -2.95 26.60
N GLN A 75 3.99 -3.53 27.52
CA GLN A 75 3.27 -4.78 27.25
C GLN A 75 2.26 -4.62 26.11
N LEU A 76 1.43 -3.56 26.16
CA LEU A 76 0.41 -3.31 25.14
C LEU A 76 1.03 -3.00 23.77
N LEU A 77 2.04 -2.12 23.72
CA LEU A 77 2.73 -1.78 22.47
C LEU A 77 3.48 -2.98 21.90
N SER A 78 4.06 -3.85 22.73
CA SER A 78 4.66 -5.10 22.26
C SER A 78 3.64 -6.01 21.59
N GLN A 79 2.42 -6.11 22.14
CA GLN A 79 1.34 -6.91 21.54
C GLN A 79 0.81 -6.31 20.24
N MET A 80 0.83 -4.98 20.10
CA MET A 80 0.32 -4.29 18.92
C MET A 80 1.34 -4.23 17.78
N LEU A 81 2.61 -3.99 18.10
CA LEU A 81 3.64 -3.62 17.13
C LEU A 81 4.63 -4.74 16.82
N LEU A 82 4.64 -5.83 17.59
CA LEU A 82 5.58 -6.92 17.41
C LEU A 82 4.86 -8.25 17.17
N VAL A 83 5.43 -9.07 16.28
CA VAL A 83 4.96 -10.42 15.98
C VAL A 83 6.11 -11.42 16.02
N PRO A 84 5.84 -12.71 16.24
CA PRO A 84 6.83 -13.75 15.97
C PRO A 84 7.21 -13.74 14.48
N PRO A 85 8.48 -14.00 14.12
CA PRO A 85 8.88 -14.08 12.73
C PRO A 85 8.13 -15.22 12.03
N ALA A 86 7.70 -14.97 10.79
CA ALA A 86 7.09 -15.98 9.93
C ALA A 86 7.99 -17.22 9.85
N ARG A 87 7.39 -18.41 9.98
CA ARG A 87 8.14 -19.67 9.89
C ARG A 87 8.73 -19.77 8.48
N ALA A 88 10.06 -19.81 8.36
CA ALA A 88 10.68 -20.29 7.14
C ALA A 88 10.18 -21.72 6.88
N PRO A 89 9.61 -22.02 5.70
CA PRO A 89 9.23 -23.38 5.35
C PRO A 89 10.50 -24.12 4.94
N THR A 90 11.29 -24.59 5.91
CA THR A 90 12.19 -25.78 5.84
C THR A 90 13.15 -25.78 7.03
N ALA A 91 12.78 -26.46 8.10
CA ALA A 91 13.72 -27.23 8.91
C ALA A 91 12.92 -28.31 9.65
N PRO A 92 13.29 -29.59 9.56
CA PRO A 92 12.63 -30.63 10.33
C PRO A 92 12.76 -30.31 11.82
N ILE A 93 11.66 -30.46 12.54
CA ILE A 93 11.60 -30.28 13.99
C ILE A 93 12.45 -31.39 14.62
N VAL A 94 13.68 -31.05 15.02
CA VAL A 94 14.40 -31.83 16.02
C VAL A 94 13.96 -31.30 17.38
N VAL A 95 12.95 -31.95 17.96
CA VAL A 95 12.57 -31.74 19.36
C VAL A 95 13.70 -32.27 20.24
N ASN A 96 14.57 -31.38 20.74
CA ASN A 96 15.21 -31.49 22.05
C ASN A 96 16.06 -30.25 22.39
N ALA A 97 15.57 -29.46 23.36
CA ALA A 97 16.29 -28.59 24.31
C ALA A 97 15.22 -27.66 24.91
N LEU A 98 14.68 -27.88 26.13
CA LEU A 98 15.37 -27.62 27.40
C LEU A 98 16.43 -26.54 27.21
N HIS A 99 15.98 -25.28 27.16
CA HIS A 99 16.61 -23.97 27.44
C HIS A 99 15.81 -22.93 26.62
N GLY A 100 15.22 -21.95 27.30
CA GLY A 100 14.17 -21.08 26.76
C GLY A 100 14.56 -20.27 25.52
N ASN A 101 14.24 -20.82 24.34
CA ASN A 101 14.27 -20.10 23.07
C ASN A 101 13.10 -19.12 23.01
N LYS A 102 13.25 -17.95 23.65
CA LYS A 102 12.37 -16.80 23.40
C LYS A 102 12.62 -16.37 21.96
N ARG A 103 11.76 -16.82 21.04
CA ARG A 103 11.79 -16.39 19.63
C ARG A 103 11.86 -14.86 19.61
N ARG A 104 12.83 -14.31 18.90
CA ARG A 104 13.02 -12.86 18.78
C ARG A 104 11.80 -12.31 18.04
N LEU A 105 11.04 -11.43 18.68
CA LEU A 105 9.93 -10.73 18.04
C LEU A 105 10.48 -9.73 17.00
N VAL A 106 9.73 -9.53 15.92
CA VAL A 106 10.04 -8.58 14.83
C VAL A 106 8.94 -7.53 14.73
N PRO A 107 9.20 -6.35 14.12
CA PRO A 107 8.14 -5.41 13.78
C PRO A 107 7.03 -6.09 12.99
N ARG A 108 5.78 -5.79 13.34
CA ARG A 108 4.58 -6.34 12.69
C ARG A 108 4.45 -5.89 11.25
N TRP A 109 4.72 -4.61 11.00
CA TRP A 109 4.55 -3.99 9.69
C TRP A 109 5.91 -3.81 9.01
N ALA A 110 5.96 -4.07 7.71
CA ALA A 110 7.12 -3.83 6.87
C ALA A 110 6.68 -3.35 5.47
N THR A 111 7.56 -2.65 4.77
CA THR A 111 7.33 -2.25 3.37
C THR A 111 7.92 -3.28 2.42
N CYS A 112 7.14 -3.72 1.44
CA CYS A 112 7.59 -4.67 0.42
C CYS A 112 8.52 -4.01 -0.61
N ILE A 113 9.65 -4.62 -0.95
CA ILE A 113 10.59 -4.06 -1.94
C ILE A 113 10.13 -4.16 -3.41
N ASN A 114 9.03 -4.89 -3.64
CA ASN A 114 8.49 -5.20 -4.97
C ASN A 114 7.27 -4.33 -5.28
N CYS A 115 6.25 -4.33 -4.41
CA CYS A 115 5.04 -3.54 -4.59
C CYS A 115 5.03 -2.22 -3.81
N GLU A 116 6.02 -2.00 -2.94
CA GLU A 116 6.17 -0.76 -2.13
C GLU A 116 5.03 -0.50 -1.12
N LEU A 117 4.09 -1.43 -0.99
CA LEU A 117 3.02 -1.40 0.00
C LEU A 117 3.51 -1.90 1.37
N GLU A 118 2.92 -1.34 2.42
CA GLU A 118 3.05 -1.84 3.78
C GLU A 118 2.21 -3.12 3.95
N PHE A 119 2.78 -4.13 4.62
CA PHE A 119 2.12 -5.42 4.87
C PHE A 119 2.40 -5.93 6.29
N ASP A 120 1.49 -6.77 6.81
CA ASP A 120 1.67 -7.46 8.08
C ASP A 120 2.57 -8.69 7.87
N VAL A 121 3.73 -8.72 8.52
CA VAL A 121 4.69 -9.84 8.42
C VAL A 121 4.10 -11.16 8.93
N SER A 122 3.09 -11.10 9.79
CA SER A 122 2.38 -12.29 10.27
C SER A 122 1.33 -12.84 9.30
N ASP A 123 0.98 -12.07 8.26
CA ASP A 123 -0.04 -12.38 7.24
C ASP A 123 0.61 -12.44 5.84
N ASN A 124 1.75 -13.13 5.74
CA ASN A 124 2.54 -13.27 4.52
C ASN A 124 2.93 -14.72 4.28
N ASP A 125 2.01 -15.64 4.55
CA ASP A 125 2.15 -17.08 4.29
C ASP A 125 1.60 -17.49 2.91
N ASP A 126 0.73 -16.67 2.32
CA ASP A 126 0.18 -16.87 0.99
C ASP A 126 1.17 -16.45 -0.11
N ASP A 127 1.39 -17.35 -1.08
CA ASP A 127 2.15 -17.07 -2.29
C ASP A 127 1.39 -16.15 -3.27
N THR A 128 0.20 -15.66 -2.90
CA THR A 128 -0.53 -14.61 -3.62
C THR A 128 -0.69 -13.27 -2.88
N ALA A 129 -0.02 -13.08 -1.74
CA ALA A 129 -0.15 -11.86 -0.94
C ALA A 129 0.38 -10.58 -1.63
N CYS A 130 1.38 -10.71 -2.51
CA CYS A 130 2.06 -9.60 -3.18
C CYS A 130 1.93 -9.72 -4.69
N GLU A 131 1.28 -8.73 -5.28
CA GLU A 131 1.20 -8.51 -6.72
C GLU A 131 2.10 -7.35 -7.11
N TYR A 132 2.93 -7.52 -8.13
CA TYR A 132 3.84 -6.47 -8.59
C TYR A 132 4.27 -6.64 -10.04
N HIS A 133 4.63 -5.52 -10.65
CA HIS A 133 5.21 -5.47 -11.99
C HIS A 133 6.71 -5.76 -11.94
N ARG A 134 7.19 -6.65 -12.82
CA ARG A 134 8.63 -6.90 -13.03
C ARG A 134 9.26 -6.05 -14.12
N GLY A 135 8.42 -5.52 -15.00
CA GLY A 135 8.84 -4.62 -16.07
C GLY A 135 9.31 -3.29 -15.49
N HIS A 136 9.98 -2.51 -16.32
CA HIS A 136 10.16 -1.08 -16.08
C HIS A 136 8.98 -0.31 -16.68
N ILE A 137 8.83 0.93 -16.23
CA ILE A 137 7.91 1.90 -16.79
C ILE A 137 8.54 2.42 -18.10
N ASP A 138 7.73 2.53 -19.14
CA ASP A 138 8.12 3.07 -20.45
C ASP A 138 7.02 4.02 -20.96
N VAL A 139 7.39 4.92 -21.87
CA VAL A 139 6.46 5.86 -22.50
C VAL A 139 5.46 5.07 -23.33
N ASP A 140 4.16 5.30 -23.08
CA ASP A 140 3.12 4.78 -23.94
C ASP A 140 2.93 5.68 -25.16
N TRP A 141 3.70 5.39 -26.21
CA TRP A 141 3.60 6.07 -27.51
C TRP A 141 2.22 5.95 -28.18
N SER A 142 1.36 5.03 -27.72
CA SER A 142 -0.01 4.90 -28.20
C SER A 142 -1.01 5.71 -27.39
N SER A 143 -0.59 6.29 -26.25
CA SER A 143 -1.41 7.14 -25.41
C SER A 143 -1.61 8.51 -26.05
N GLY A 144 -2.85 9.02 -25.96
CA GLY A 144 -3.17 10.37 -26.41
C GLY A 144 -2.49 11.47 -25.58
N THR A 145 -1.93 11.14 -24.41
CA THR A 145 -1.24 12.08 -23.52
C THR A 145 -0.08 12.81 -24.20
N TRP A 146 0.64 12.15 -25.11
CA TRP A 146 1.83 12.72 -25.75
C TRP A 146 1.60 13.27 -27.16
N ALA A 147 0.36 13.29 -27.64
CA ALA A 147 0.06 13.63 -29.04
C ALA A 147 0.55 15.02 -29.46
N ASP A 148 0.54 15.98 -28.53
CA ASP A 148 0.98 17.36 -28.74
C ASP A 148 2.33 17.67 -28.05
N TRP A 149 3.03 16.66 -27.54
CA TRP A 149 4.27 16.87 -26.78
C TRP A 149 5.48 17.05 -27.70
N ASP A 150 6.10 18.21 -27.62
CA ASP A 150 7.36 18.53 -28.28
C ASP A 150 8.50 18.59 -27.25
N GLU A 151 9.45 17.66 -27.33
CA GLU A 151 10.55 17.59 -26.37
C GLU A 151 11.51 18.80 -26.44
N ASP A 152 11.58 19.50 -27.57
CA ASP A 152 12.38 20.73 -27.69
C ASP A 152 11.75 21.90 -26.90
N CYS A 153 10.43 21.85 -26.69
CA CYS A 153 9.68 22.87 -25.95
C CYS A 153 9.40 22.47 -24.49
N HIS A 154 9.07 21.20 -24.27
CA HIS A 154 8.55 20.69 -22.99
C HIS A 154 9.57 19.82 -22.24
N GLY A 155 10.72 19.52 -22.85
CA GLY A 155 11.71 18.60 -22.30
C GLY A 155 11.36 17.12 -22.54
N PRO A 156 12.21 16.20 -22.06
CA PRO A 156 12.05 14.78 -22.33
C PRO A 156 10.74 14.22 -21.76
N MET A 157 10.07 13.33 -22.49
CA MET A 157 8.84 12.68 -22.03
C MET A 157 9.11 11.76 -20.83
N ASP A 158 10.16 10.92 -20.91
CA ASP A 158 10.50 9.97 -19.85
C ASP A 158 11.28 10.62 -18.69
N THR A 159 10.53 11.21 -17.75
CA THR A 159 11.06 11.74 -16.49
C THR A 159 10.23 11.25 -15.31
N GLU A 160 10.82 11.18 -14.12
CA GLU A 160 10.11 10.80 -12.90
C GLU A 160 8.94 11.76 -12.59
N GLU A 161 9.15 13.06 -12.83
CA GLU A 161 8.11 14.10 -12.71
C GLU A 161 6.92 13.84 -13.65
N ASN A 162 7.20 13.60 -14.93
CA ASN A 162 6.16 13.28 -15.91
C ASN A 162 5.47 11.96 -15.59
N GLN A 163 6.19 10.95 -15.11
CA GLN A 163 5.60 9.67 -14.70
C GLN A 163 4.59 9.84 -13.56
N ASP A 164 4.78 10.80 -12.67
CA ASP A 164 3.86 11.08 -11.56
C ASP A 164 2.72 12.03 -11.97
N GLU A 165 2.99 13.02 -12.83
CA GLU A 165 1.99 13.98 -13.30
C GLU A 165 1.06 13.39 -14.36
N TYR A 166 1.60 12.54 -15.24
CA TYR A 166 0.90 11.95 -16.38
C TYR A 166 0.98 10.42 -16.38
N PRO A 167 0.50 9.71 -15.33
CA PRO A 167 0.67 8.27 -15.19
C PRO A 167 0.01 7.45 -16.32
N ASP A 168 -1.01 7.99 -16.98
CA ASP A 168 -1.69 7.37 -18.13
C ASP A 168 -0.91 7.52 -19.45
N GLY A 169 0.15 8.35 -19.46
CA GLY A 169 1.12 8.43 -20.55
C GLY A 169 2.20 7.34 -20.48
N PHE A 170 2.22 6.53 -19.43
CA PHE A 170 3.23 5.51 -19.23
C PHE A 170 2.61 4.15 -19.03
N LYS A 171 3.37 3.10 -19.38
CA LYS A 171 2.95 1.72 -19.21
C LYS A 171 4.04 0.84 -18.65
N TRP A 172 3.63 -0.28 -18.07
CA TRP A 172 4.54 -1.31 -17.60
C TRP A 172 4.94 -2.25 -18.75
N THR A 173 6.22 -2.33 -19.05
CA THR A 173 6.76 -3.23 -20.11
C THR A 173 6.49 -4.73 -19.90
N CYS A 174 6.05 -5.13 -18.70
CA CYS A 174 5.71 -6.53 -18.42
C CYS A 174 4.30 -6.93 -18.83
N CYS A 175 3.37 -6.00 -19.01
CA CYS A 175 1.97 -6.31 -19.31
C CYS A 175 1.26 -5.26 -20.17
N ASP A 176 1.95 -4.18 -20.54
CA ASP A 176 1.43 -3.04 -21.29
C ASP A 176 0.22 -2.34 -20.63
N THR A 177 0.05 -2.48 -19.31
CA THR A 177 -0.96 -1.71 -18.56
C THR A 177 -0.39 -0.35 -18.16
N THR A 178 -1.26 0.64 -18.01
CA THR A 178 -0.87 2.00 -17.60
C THR A 178 -0.19 2.00 -16.22
N LYS A 179 0.75 2.92 -15.99
CA LYS A 179 1.48 3.06 -14.71
C LYS A 179 0.50 3.30 -13.56
N GLY A 180 -0.58 4.04 -13.80
CA GLY A 180 -1.62 4.34 -12.82
C GLY A 180 -2.42 3.13 -12.31
N SER A 181 -2.23 1.94 -12.88
CA SER A 181 -2.82 0.71 -12.36
C SER A 181 -2.08 0.23 -11.11
N MET A 182 -2.84 0.11 -10.01
CA MET A 182 -2.31 -0.24 -8.68
C MET A 182 -1.98 -1.75 -8.56
N TYR A 183 -2.54 -2.59 -9.43
CA TYR A 183 -2.31 -4.02 -9.45
C TYR A 183 -2.34 -4.55 -10.89
N CYS A 184 -1.47 -5.52 -11.17
CA CYS A 184 -1.43 -6.11 -12.49
C CYS A 184 -2.71 -6.91 -12.75
N GLY A 185 -3.30 -6.70 -13.92
CA GLY A 185 -4.57 -7.31 -14.30
C GLY A 185 -5.74 -6.36 -14.17
N TYR A 186 -5.58 -5.16 -13.60
CA TYR A 186 -6.61 -4.13 -13.61
C TYR A 186 -6.33 -3.07 -14.67
N ASP A 187 -7.23 -2.98 -15.63
CA ASP A 187 -7.27 -1.86 -16.56
C ASP A 187 -8.25 -0.82 -15.99
N ARG A 188 -7.75 0.40 -15.70
CA ARG A 188 -8.55 1.48 -15.13
C ARG A 188 -9.60 2.02 -16.11
N ALA A 189 -9.38 1.86 -17.41
CA ALA A 189 -10.29 2.30 -18.46
C ALA A 189 -11.41 1.29 -18.72
N THR A 190 -11.15 -0.01 -18.58
CA THR A 190 -12.16 -1.07 -18.84
C THR A 190 -12.77 -1.67 -17.57
N GLY A 191 -12.08 -1.59 -16.43
CA GLY A 191 -12.51 -2.20 -15.17
C GLY A 191 -12.49 -3.73 -15.17
N GLU A 192 -11.83 -4.35 -16.15
CA GLU A 192 -11.79 -5.80 -16.35
C GLU A 192 -10.49 -6.42 -15.79
N GLU A 193 -10.62 -7.58 -15.14
CA GLU A 193 -9.51 -8.41 -14.67
C GLU A 193 -8.96 -9.26 -15.82
N PHE A 194 -7.66 -9.17 -16.11
CA PHE A 194 -7.01 -10.00 -17.14
C PHE A 194 -5.77 -10.74 -16.62
N GLU A 195 -5.73 -12.06 -16.81
CA GLU A 195 -4.51 -12.86 -16.67
C GLU A 195 -3.58 -12.56 -17.86
N ARG A 196 -2.52 -11.76 -17.64
CA ARG A 196 -1.48 -11.50 -18.64
C ARG A 196 -0.12 -12.05 -18.18
N ASP A 197 0.51 -12.82 -19.06
CA ASP A 197 1.87 -13.37 -18.88
C ASP A 197 2.90 -12.23 -18.78
N GLY A 198 3.45 -12.00 -17.59
CA GLY A 198 4.55 -11.06 -17.36
C GLY A 198 4.58 -10.43 -15.97
N CYS A 199 3.47 -10.48 -15.25
CA CYS A 199 3.37 -10.06 -13.86
C CYS A 199 3.67 -11.20 -12.88
N ARG A 200 4.02 -10.86 -11.63
CA ARG A 200 4.20 -11.86 -10.58
C ARG A 200 3.30 -11.65 -9.40
N VAL A 201 2.83 -12.80 -8.94
CA VAL A 201 2.11 -13.05 -7.72
C VAL A 201 3.08 -13.84 -6.83
N GLY A 202 3.25 -13.42 -5.58
CA GLY A 202 4.22 -14.00 -4.65
C GLY A 202 3.99 -13.55 -3.21
N ARG A 203 4.89 -13.92 -2.31
CA ARG A 203 4.96 -13.31 -0.97
C ARG A 203 5.62 -11.93 -1.02
N HIS A 204 5.23 -11.06 -0.09
CA HIS A 204 5.95 -9.82 0.16
C HIS A 204 7.38 -10.10 0.62
N GLN A 205 8.32 -9.23 0.23
CA GLN A 205 9.74 -9.35 0.55
C GLN A 205 10.20 -8.10 1.31
N THR A 206 10.84 -8.31 2.46
CA THR A 206 11.50 -7.24 3.19
C THR A 206 12.94 -7.07 2.71
N GLY A 207 13.42 -5.83 2.65
CA GLY A 207 14.81 -5.56 2.34
C GLY A 207 15.70 -5.85 3.54
N ALA A 208 16.34 -7.03 3.59
CA ALA A 208 17.46 -7.28 4.50
C ALA A 208 18.59 -8.02 3.77
N GLU A 209 19.74 -7.34 3.71
CA GLU A 209 21.08 -7.77 3.26
C GLU A 209 21.23 -8.25 1.79
N GLY A 210 21.68 -7.35 0.91
CA GLY A 210 22.62 -7.73 -0.16
C GLY A 210 22.14 -7.74 -1.62
N SER A 211 20.88 -7.44 -1.94
CA SER A 211 20.45 -7.41 -3.35
C SER A 211 20.50 -5.98 -3.91
N LYS A 212 21.67 -5.59 -4.41
CA LYS A 212 21.80 -4.42 -5.29
C LYS A 212 20.86 -4.65 -6.48
N LYS A 213 19.74 -3.91 -6.58
CA LYS A 213 19.02 -3.77 -7.84
C LYS A 213 20.05 -3.23 -8.85
N ARG A 214 20.52 -4.10 -9.75
CA ARG A 214 21.35 -3.68 -10.89
C ARG A 214 20.45 -2.81 -11.75
N ARG A 215 20.61 -1.48 -11.63
CA ARG A 215 20.21 -0.54 -12.68
C ARG A 215 21.01 -0.94 -13.91
N ILE A 216 20.34 -1.56 -14.88
CA ILE A 216 20.85 -1.70 -16.23
C ILE A 216 20.45 -0.37 -16.88
N TYR A 217 21.46 0.44 -17.20
CA TYR A 217 21.33 1.65 -18.01
C TYR A 217 21.14 1.27 -19.47
#